data_AF-A0A392NAL1-F1
#
_entry.id   AF-A0A392NAL1-F1
#
_cell.length_a   1.000
_cell.length_b   1.000
_cell.length_c   1.000
_cell.angle_alpha   90.00
_cell.angle_beta   90.00
_cell.angle_gamma   90.00
#
_symmetry.space_group_name_H-M   'P 1'
#
loop_
_entity.id
_entity.type
_entity.pdbx_description
1 polymer ?
#
loop_
_entity_poly.entity_id
_entity_poly.type
_entity_poly.pdbx_seq_one_letter_code
_entity_poly.pdbx_strand_id
1 'polypeptide(L)'
;MTTAIAIEDVRREVKILRALNGHKNLIKFYEAYEDHDNVYIVMELCEGGELLDRILSRGGKYSEEDAKAVMTQILNVVAFCHLQGVVHRDLKPENFLFSTKDENSELKAIDFGLSDFVKPGMF
;
A
#
# COMPACT_ATOMS: atom_id res chain seq x y z
N MET A 1 -12.43 14.55 -19.43
CA MET A 1 -11.03 14.60 -19.86
C MET A 1 -10.17 14.25 -18.66
N THR A 2 -9.91 12.97 -18.45
CA THR A 2 -8.80 12.51 -17.60
C THR A 2 -7.53 13.02 -18.28
N THR A 3 -6.83 13.96 -17.65
CA THR A 3 -5.69 14.64 -18.26
C THR A 3 -4.55 13.63 -18.47
N ALA A 4 -3.72 13.81 -19.50
CA ALA A 4 -2.60 12.91 -19.81
C ALA A 4 -1.65 12.69 -18.60
N ILE A 5 -1.60 13.66 -17.69
CA ILE A 5 -0.87 13.60 -16.41
C ILE A 5 -1.38 12.45 -15.53
N ALA A 6 -2.70 12.27 -15.42
CA ALA A 6 -3.30 11.22 -14.60
C ALA A 6 -2.96 9.81 -15.12
N ILE A 7 -2.86 9.63 -16.44
CA ILE A 7 -2.50 8.34 -17.04
C ILE A 7 -1.02 8.02 -16.78
N GLU A 8 -0.14 9.03 -16.84
CA GLU A 8 1.28 8.83 -16.54
C GLU A 8 1.50 8.47 -15.06
N ASP A 9 0.77 9.10 -14.15
CA ASP A 9 0.80 8.77 -12.71
C ASP A 9 0.36 7.32 -12.44
N VAL A 10 -0.73 6.87 -13.08
CA VAL A 10 -1.20 5.47 -12.94
C VAL A 10 -0.19 4.47 -13.53
N ARG A 11 0.43 4.79 -14.67
CA ARG A 11 1.50 3.93 -15.22
C ARG A 11 2.73 3.88 -14.32
N ARG A 12 3.07 4.97 -13.61
CA ARG A 12 4.12 4.96 -12.58
C ARG A 12 3.72 4.04 -11.43
N GLU A 13 2.49 4.15 -10.93
CA GLU A 13 1.98 3.28 -9.87
C GLU A 13 2.08 1.80 -10.25
N VAL A 14 1.63 1.41 -11.45
CA VAL A 14 1.76 0.02 -11.93
C VAL A 14 3.20 -0.46 -11.95
N LYS A 15 4.16 0.39 -12.37
CA LYS A 15 5.60 0.05 -12.35
C LYS A 15 6.10 -0.17 -10.92
N ILE A 16 5.68 0.68 -9.98
CA ILE A 16 6.04 0.57 -8.57
C ILE A 16 5.45 -0.71 -7.97
N LEU A 17 4.16 -0.95 -8.15
CA LEU A 17 3.48 -2.17 -7.69
C LEU A 17 4.14 -3.45 -8.21
N ARG A 18 4.55 -3.47 -9.48
CA ARG A 18 5.33 -4.59 -10.05
C ARG A 18 6.69 -4.75 -9.38
N ALA A 19 7.43 -3.67 -9.20
CA ALA A 19 8.77 -3.70 -8.61
C ALA A 19 8.76 -4.13 -7.14
N LEU A 20 7.70 -3.78 -6.41
CA LEU A 20 7.56 -4.08 -4.99
C LEU A 20 6.84 -5.42 -4.72
N ASN A 21 6.45 -6.17 -5.75
CA ASN A 21 5.70 -7.40 -5.57
C ASN A 21 6.52 -8.48 -4.84
N GLY A 22 5.88 -9.22 -3.92
CA GLY A 22 6.49 -10.35 -3.20
C GLY A 22 6.79 -10.12 -1.72
N HIS A 23 6.56 -8.92 -1.18
CA HIS A 23 6.62 -8.68 0.26
C HIS A 23 5.27 -8.97 0.93
N LYS A 24 5.26 -9.73 2.05
CA LYS A 24 4.01 -10.16 2.72
C LYS A 24 3.09 -9.01 3.16
N ASN A 25 3.68 -7.89 3.61
CA ASN A 25 2.94 -6.70 4.05
C ASN A 25 2.60 -5.72 2.92
N LEU A 26 2.87 -6.08 1.67
CA LEU A 26 2.43 -5.34 0.50
C LEU A 26 1.30 -6.08 -0.19
N ILE A 27 0.38 -5.32 -0.78
CA ILE A 27 -0.67 -5.91 -1.59
C ILE A 27 -0.03 -6.67 -2.77
N LYS A 28 -0.47 -7.91 -2.99
CA LYS A 28 0.02 -8.67 -4.13
C LYS A 28 -0.57 -8.09 -5.41
N PHE A 29 0.30 -7.56 -6.26
CA PHE A 29 -0.06 -7.16 -7.61
C PHE A 29 -0.08 -8.38 -8.52
N TYR A 30 -1.16 -8.56 -9.28
CA TYR A 30 -1.30 -9.64 -10.25
C TYR A 30 -0.98 -9.16 -11.66
N GLU A 31 -1.74 -8.19 -12.17
CA GLU A 31 -1.60 -7.72 -13.55
C GLU A 31 -2.28 -6.35 -13.72
N ALA A 32 -1.93 -5.63 -14.78
CA ALA A 32 -2.64 -4.41 -15.18
C ALA A 32 -3.07 -4.48 -16.64
N TYR A 33 -4.27 -3.98 -16.92
CA TYR A 33 -4.86 -3.90 -18.26
C TYR A 33 -5.19 -2.44 -18.57
N GLU A 34 -5.14 -2.07 -19.84
CA GLU A 34 -5.45 -0.72 -20.31
C GLU A 34 -6.36 -0.82 -21.53
N ASP A 35 -7.44 -0.04 -21.54
CA ASP A 35 -8.27 0.19 -22.72
C ASP A 35 -8.20 1.67 -23.15
N HIS A 36 -9.11 2.12 -24.01
CA HIS A 36 -9.07 3.49 -24.54
C HIS A 36 -9.35 4.55 -23.47
N ASP A 37 -10.05 4.19 -22.38
CA ASP A 37 -10.59 5.13 -21.40
C ASP A 37 -10.02 4.90 -19.99
N ASN A 38 -9.59 3.68 -19.66
CA ASN A 38 -9.26 3.27 -18.30
C ASN A 38 -8.01 2.39 -18.19
N VAL A 39 -7.40 2.44 -17.00
CA VAL A 39 -6.41 1.45 -16.54
C VAL A 39 -7.02 0.64 -15.41
N TYR A 40 -6.90 -0.68 -15.51
CA TYR A 40 -7.40 -1.65 -14.56
C TYR A 40 -6.23 -2.31 -13.85
N ILE A 41 -6.16 -2.19 -12.53
CA ILE A 41 -5.11 -2.79 -11.70
C ILE A 41 -5.72 -3.98 -10.95
N VAL A 42 -5.21 -5.19 -11.21
CA VAL A 42 -5.70 -6.43 -10.60
C VAL A 42 -4.77 -6.81 -9.45
N MET A 43 -5.33 -6.89 -8.24
CA MET A 43 -4.60 -7.09 -6.98
C MET A 43 -5.28 -8.12 -6.09
N GLU A 44 -4.57 -8.56 -5.04
CA GLU A 44 -5.12 -9.38 -3.96
C GLU A 44 -6.36 -8.75 -3.33
N LEU A 45 -7.35 -9.58 -2.99
CA LEU A 45 -8.53 -9.18 -2.25
C LEU A 45 -8.24 -9.25 -0.75
N CYS A 46 -8.39 -8.13 -0.05
CA CYS A 46 -8.31 -8.07 1.41
C CYS A 46 -9.72 -8.01 2.01
N GLU A 47 -10.09 -9.01 2.81
CA GLU A 47 -11.44 -9.12 3.40
C GLU A 47 -11.51 -8.63 4.85
N GLY A 48 -10.38 -8.24 5.44
CA GLY A 48 -10.25 -7.88 6.85
C GLY A 48 -10.58 -6.42 7.19
N GLY A 49 -10.84 -5.58 6.20
CA GLY A 49 -11.17 -4.17 6.38
C GLY A 49 -9.98 -3.28 6.71
N GLU A 50 -10.26 -2.00 6.97
CA GLU A 50 -9.26 -0.95 7.20
C GLU A 50 -8.60 -1.04 8.58
N LEU A 51 -7.34 -0.62 8.65
CA LEU A 51 -6.62 -0.50 9.91
C LEU A 51 -7.32 0.47 10.87
N LEU A 52 -7.77 1.62 10.35
CA LEU A 52 -8.41 2.66 11.15
C LEU A 52 -9.66 2.13 11.86
N ASP A 53 -10.56 1.48 11.13
CA ASP A 53 -11.79 0.89 11.67
C ASP A 53 -11.51 -0.12 12.78
N ARG A 54 -10.45 -0.92 12.61
CA ARG A 54 -10.08 -1.92 13.60
C ARG A 54 -9.53 -1.29 14.88
N ILE A 55 -8.80 -0.19 14.77
CA ILE A 55 -8.35 0.59 15.95
C ILE A 55 -9.56 1.20 16.66
N LEU A 56 -10.50 1.79 15.92
CA LEU A 56 -11.67 2.47 16.48
C LEU A 56 -12.69 1.50 17.11
N SER A 57 -12.87 0.31 16.54
CA SER A 57 -13.83 -0.70 17.03
C SER A 57 -13.49 -1.23 18.43
N ARG A 58 -12.23 -1.09 18.89
CA ARG A 58 -11.80 -1.45 20.25
C ARG A 58 -12.22 -0.45 21.34
N GLY A 59 -13.04 0.55 21.01
CA GLY A 59 -13.64 1.47 21.99
C GLY A 59 -12.62 2.32 22.74
N GLY A 60 -11.54 2.72 22.06
CA GLY A 60 -10.49 3.59 22.61
C GLY A 60 -9.43 2.88 23.47
N LYS A 61 -9.55 1.57 23.69
CA LYS A 61 -8.49 0.77 24.34
C LYS A 61 -7.60 0.14 23.28
N TYR A 62 -6.58 0.88 22.87
CA TYR A 62 -5.53 0.40 21.99
C TYR A 62 -4.21 0.42 22.75
N SER A 63 -3.67 -0.76 23.06
CA SER A 63 -2.48 -0.87 23.90
C SER A 63 -1.20 -0.57 23.11
N GLU A 64 -0.11 -0.27 23.81
CA GLU A 64 1.20 -0.12 23.18
C GLU A 64 1.67 -1.40 22.49
N GLU A 65 1.35 -2.58 23.05
CA GLU A 65 1.67 -3.86 22.40
C GLU A 65 0.89 -4.05 21.09
N ASP A 66 -0.39 -3.65 21.04
CA ASP A 66 -1.15 -3.64 19.78
C ASP A 66 -0.53 -2.68 18.76
N ALA A 67 -0.17 -1.47 19.20
CA ALA A 67 0.46 -0.45 18.35
C ALA A 67 1.79 -0.94 17.80
N LYS A 68 2.63 -1.56 18.63
CA LYS A 68 3.91 -2.15 18.25
C LYS A 68 3.75 -3.23 17.18
N ALA A 69 2.74 -4.10 17.30
CA ALA A 69 2.48 -5.15 16.31
C ALA A 69 2.12 -4.57 14.92
N VAL A 70 1.33 -3.50 14.88
CA VAL A 70 0.98 -2.79 13.63
C VAL A 70 2.17 -2.00 13.09
N MET A 71 2.82 -1.20 13.93
CA MET A 71 3.95 -0.36 13.53
C MET A 71 5.12 -1.18 12.99
N THR A 72 5.38 -2.36 13.55
CA THR A 72 6.41 -3.27 13.03
C THR A 72 6.13 -3.66 11.58
N GLN A 73 4.87 -3.95 11.23
CA GLN A 73 4.48 -4.31 9.87
C GLN A 73 4.58 -3.11 8.91
N ILE A 74 4.14 -1.92 9.34
CA ILE A 74 4.28 -0.67 8.56
C ILE A 74 5.76 -0.37 8.30
N LEU A 75 6.62 -0.48 9.32
CA LEU A 75 8.05 -0.23 9.17
C LEU A 75 8.73 -1.25 8.26
N ASN A 76 8.29 -2.51 8.24
CA ASN A 76 8.76 -3.49 7.26
C ASN A 76 8.42 -3.09 5.83
N VAL A 77 7.20 -2.58 5.59
CA VAL A 77 6.81 -2.01 4.28
C VAL A 77 7.74 -0.88 3.89
N VAL A 78 7.93 0.10 4.78
CA VAL A 78 8.77 1.27 4.51
C VAL A 78 10.21 0.86 4.21
N ALA A 79 10.78 -0.02 5.03
CA ALA A 79 12.14 -0.53 4.84
C ALA A 79 12.28 -1.24 3.49
N PHE A 80 11.33 -2.09 3.13
CA PHE A 80 11.34 -2.79 1.85
C PHE A 80 11.24 -1.82 0.67
N CYS A 81 10.31 -0.86 0.68
CA CYS A 81 10.20 0.18 -0.35
C CYS A 81 11.52 0.95 -0.52
N HIS A 82 12.11 1.40 0.59
CA HIS A 82 13.34 2.17 0.57
C HIS A 82 14.53 1.37 0.01
N LEU A 83 14.63 0.07 0.31
CA LEU A 83 15.64 -0.82 -0.26
C LEU A 83 15.50 -0.99 -1.78
N GLN A 84 14.28 -0.87 -2.31
CA GLN A 84 14.01 -0.86 -3.76
C GLN A 84 14.12 0.54 -4.39
N GLY A 85 14.56 1.54 -3.62
CA GLY A 85 14.66 2.92 -4.08
C GLY A 85 13.30 3.58 -4.33
N VAL A 86 12.24 3.17 -3.63
CA VAL A 86 10.90 3.77 -3.71
C VAL A 86 10.56 4.47 -2.40
N VAL A 87 9.96 5.66 -2.48
CA VAL A 87 9.35 6.35 -1.33
C VAL A 87 7.83 6.35 -1.49
N HIS A 88 7.11 5.91 -0.46
CA HIS A 88 5.64 5.78 -0.52
C HIS A 88 4.91 7.13 -0.56
N ARG A 89 5.41 8.14 0.18
CA ARG A 89 4.89 9.52 0.28
C ARG A 89 3.46 9.73 0.81
N ASP A 90 2.70 8.67 1.08
CA ASP A 90 1.32 8.77 1.60
C ASP A 90 1.01 7.65 2.61
N LEU A 91 1.80 7.59 3.68
CA LEU A 91 1.59 6.61 4.75
C LEU A 91 0.52 7.13 5.72
N LYS A 92 -0.64 6.49 5.71
CA LYS A 92 -1.77 6.79 6.58
C LYS A 92 -2.60 5.51 6.83
N PRO A 93 -3.33 5.39 7.95
CA PRO A 93 -4.06 4.17 8.29
C PRO A 93 -5.02 3.65 7.22
N GLU A 94 -5.62 4.54 6.44
CA GLU A 94 -6.56 4.24 5.34
C GLU A 94 -5.90 3.46 4.20
N ASN A 95 -4.58 3.61 4.03
CA ASN A 95 -3.82 2.91 2.98
C ASN A 95 -3.35 1.52 3.43
N PHE A 96 -3.88 1.00 4.55
CA PHE A 96 -3.59 -0.33 5.06
C PHE A 96 -4.87 -1.14 5.31
N LEU A 97 -4.91 -2.34 4.74
CA LEU A 97 -5.98 -3.31 4.95
C LEU A 97 -5.47 -4.57 5.64
N PHE A 98 -6.35 -5.26 6.34
CA PHE A 98 -6.10 -6.64 6.78
C PHE A 98 -6.49 -7.63 5.70
N SER A 99 -5.63 -8.62 5.42
CA SER A 99 -5.90 -9.66 4.43
C SER A 99 -7.18 -10.45 4.73
N THR A 100 -7.44 -10.77 6.00
CA THR A 100 -8.60 -11.54 6.48
C THR A 100 -9.20 -10.91 7.74
N LYS A 101 -10.38 -11.39 8.15
CA LYS A 101 -11.06 -10.94 9.37
C LYS A 101 -10.46 -11.50 10.67
N ASP A 102 -9.46 -12.38 10.56
CA ASP A 102 -8.85 -13.03 11.70
C ASP A 102 -8.09 -12.03 12.58
N GLU A 103 -8.03 -12.34 13.88
CA GLU A 103 -7.40 -11.43 14.83
C GLU A 103 -5.91 -11.18 14.54
N ASN A 104 -5.22 -12.20 14.03
CA ASN A 104 -3.80 -12.15 13.70
C ASN A 104 -3.54 -11.95 12.19
N SER A 105 -4.54 -11.45 11.45
CA SER A 105 -4.40 -11.22 10.01
C SER A 105 -3.21 -10.31 9.69
N GLU A 106 -2.52 -10.62 8.58
CA GLU A 106 -1.48 -9.76 8.05
C GLU A 106 -2.04 -8.41 7.60
N LEU A 107 -1.27 -7.35 7.86
CA LEU A 107 -1.53 -6.00 7.40
C LEU A 107 -0.84 -5.77 6.05
N LYS A 108 -1.57 -5.19 5.10
CA LYS A 108 -1.17 -4.98 3.70
C LYS A 108 -1.24 -3.49 3.36
N ALA A 109 -0.16 -2.90 2.87
CA ALA A 109 -0.21 -1.57 2.24
C ALA A 109 -0.82 -1.70 0.83
N ILE A 110 -1.78 -0.83 0.50
CA ILE A 110 -2.63 -0.99 -0.69
C ILE A 110 -2.55 0.14 -1.72
N ASP A 111 -2.03 1.32 -1.38
CA ASP A 111 -2.07 2.50 -2.25
C ASP A 111 -0.65 3.02 -2.53
N PHE A 112 -0.26 3.04 -3.80
CA PHE A 112 1.04 3.53 -4.26
C PHE A 112 0.91 4.66 -5.29
N GLY A 113 -0.28 5.26 -5.46
CA GLY A 113 -0.53 6.28 -6.49
C GLY A 113 0.34 7.52 -6.32
N LEU A 114 0.65 7.87 -5.08
CA LEU A 114 1.58 8.96 -4.74
C LEU A 114 3.02 8.50 -4.56
N SER A 115 3.38 7.24 -4.77
CA SER A 115 4.77 6.77 -4.61
C SER A 115 5.67 7.24 -5.75
N ASP A 116 6.98 7.28 -5.52
CA ASP A 116 7.96 7.58 -6.57
C ASP A 116 9.29 6.85 -6.37
N PHE A 117 10.04 6.69 -7.46
CA PHE A 117 11.42 6.24 -7.40
C PHE A 117 12.32 7.38 -6.94
N VAL A 118 13.21 7.11 -5.99
CA VAL A 118 14.26 8.03 -5.56
C VAL A 118 15.19 8.28 -6.73
N LYS A 119 15.42 9.57 -7.04
CA LYS A 119 16.43 10.02 -8.01
C LYS A 119 17.61 10.61 -7.25
N PRO A 120 18.71 9.87 -7.05
CA PRO A 120 19.88 10.42 -6.37
C PRO A 120 20.43 11.63 -7.15
N GLY A 121 20.62 12.77 -6.48
CA GLY A 121 21.31 13.94 -7.05
C GLY A 121 20.43 15.03 -7.67
N MET A 122 19.09 14.96 -7.53
CA MET A 122 18.20 16.09 -7.80
C MET A 122 17.80 16.76 -6.47
N PHE A 123 18.68 17.63 -5.96
CA PHE A 123 18.37 18.61 -4.91
C PHE A 123 18.55 20.02 -5.47
#